data_AF-A0A402BCY2-F1
#
_entry.id   AF-A0A402BCY2-F1
#
_cell.length_a   1.000
_cell.length_b   1.000
_cell.length_c   1.000
_cell.angle_alpha   90.00
_cell.angle_beta   90.00
_cell.angle_gamma   90.00
#
_symmetry.space_group_name_H-M   'P 1'
#
loop_
_entity.id
_entity.type
_entity.pdbx_description
1 polymer ?
#
loop_
_entity_poly.entity_id
_entity_poly.type
_entity_poly.pdbx_seq_one_letter_code
_entity_poly.pdbx_strand_id
1 'polypeptide(L)' 'MISLIYALLKKDWEVLAATPPGKEPPEPTIYDPVLHHSHREGGYRSQKPREHRARIIQLPQP' A
#
# COMPACT_ATOMS: atom_id res chain seq x y z
N MET A 1 9.60 17.19 -3.85
CA MET A 1 9.22 15.75 -3.82
C MET A 1 7.97 15.49 -2.99
N ILE A 2 7.85 16.06 -1.77
CA ILE A 2 6.65 15.89 -0.92
C ILE A 2 5.34 16.26 -1.64
N SER A 3 5.32 17.35 -2.41
CA SER A 3 4.13 17.77 -3.16
C SER A 3 3.69 16.77 -4.23
N LEU A 4 4.64 16.08 -4.88
CA LEU A 4 4.34 15.04 -5.86
C LEU A 4 3.75 13.81 -5.15
N ILE A 5 4.39 13.36 -4.08
CA ILE A 5 3.89 12.23 -3.28
C ILE A 5 2.48 12.52 -2.76
N TYR A 6 2.26 13.72 -2.23
CA TYR A 6 0.94 14.15 -1.78
C TYR A 6 -0.09 14.16 -2.91
N ALA A 7 0.25 14.68 -4.09
CA ALA A 7 -0.66 14.70 -5.24
C ALA A 7 -1.05 13.29 -5.68
N LEU A 8 -0.10 12.35 -5.70
CA LEU A 8 -0.36 10.95 -6.04
C LEU A 8 -1.27 10.29 -5.00
N LEU A 9 -0.97 10.44 -3.70
CA LEU A 9 -1.78 9.88 -2.62
C LEU A 9 -3.20 10.47 -2.59
N LYS A 10 -3.33 11.77 -2.83
CA LYS A 10 -4.64 12.44 -2.89
C LYS A 10 -5.47 11.91 -4.05
N LYS A 11 -4.87 11.76 -5.23
CA LYS A 11 -5.53 11.20 -6.40
C LYS A 11 -6.01 9.76 -6.14
N ASP A 12 -5.17 8.92 -5.54
CA ASP A 12 -5.55 7.54 -5.19
C ASP A 12 -6.72 7.54 -4.20
N TRP A 13 -6.69 8.42 -3.19
CA TRP A 13 -7.78 8.56 -2.24
C TRP A 13 -9.10 9.00 -2.89
N GLU A 14 -9.07 9.98 -3.78
CA GLU A 14 -10.26 10.46 -4.51
C GLU A 14 -10.88 9.35 -5.36
N VAL A 15 -10.06 8.53 -6.01
CA VAL A 15 -10.49 7.38 -6.81
C VAL A 15 -11.15 6.30 -5.93
N LEU A 16 -10.55 5.98 -4.79
CA LEU A 16 -11.11 5.01 -3.86
C LEU A 16 -12.40 5.51 -3.22
N ALA A 17 -12.48 6.79 -2.87
CA ALA A 17 -13.68 7.40 -2.29
C ALA A 17 -14.86 7.43 -3.26
N ALA A 18 -14.60 7.56 -4.56
CA ALA A 18 -15.61 7.47 -5.60
C ALA A 18 -16.02 6.03 -5.95
N THR A 19 -15.25 5.02 -5.49
CA THR A 19 -15.54 3.62 -5.78
C THR A 19 -16.63 3.10 -4.83
N PRO A 20 -17.73 2.54 -5.35
CA PRO A 20 -18.78 1.99 -4.51
C PRO A 20 -18.27 0.83 -3.63
N PRO A 21 -18.81 0.66 -2.41
CA PRO A 21 -18.46 -0.45 -1.54
C PRO A 21 -18.62 -1.81 -2.25
N GLY A 22 -17.61 -2.66 -2.13
CA GLY A 22 -17.61 -4.00 -2.74
C GLY A 22 -17.33 -4.02 -4.25
N LYS A 23 -17.17 -2.87 -4.91
CA LYS A 23 -16.62 -2.83 -6.27
C LYS A 23 -15.10 -2.79 -6.24
N GLU A 24 -14.51 -3.43 -7.24
CA GLU A 24 -13.08 -3.44 -7.42
C GLU A 24 -12.60 -2.03 -7.83
N PRO A 25 -11.57 -1.49 -7.13
CA PRO A 25 -10.99 -0.21 -7.53
C PRO A 25 -10.25 -0.36 -8.87
N PRO A 26 -10.09 0.73 -9.62
CA PRO A 26 -9.36 0.70 -10.88
C PRO A 26 -7.88 0.33 -10.66
N GLU A 27 -7.26 -0.21 -11.71
CA GLU A 27 -5.86 -0.59 -11.69
C GLU A 27 -4.95 0.61 -11.39
N PRO A 28 -3.89 0.44 -10.59
CA PRO A 28 -2.97 1.51 -10.30
C PRO A 28 -2.17 1.91 -11.55
N THR A 29 -2.00 3.22 -11.74
CA THR A 29 -1.34 3.74 -12.95
C THR A 29 0.20 3.71 -12.88
N ILE A 30 0.77 3.64 -11.67
CA ILE A 30 2.20 3.91 -11.42
C ILE A 30 2.98 2.64 -11.09
N TYR A 31 2.29 1.56 -10.73
CA TYR A 31 2.93 0.29 -10.38
C TYR A 31 3.06 -0.59 -11.62
N ASP A 32 4.14 -1.36 -11.68
CA ASP A 32 4.24 -2.48 -12.61
C ASP A 32 3.11 -3.49 -12.29
N PRO A 33 2.26 -3.87 -13.27
CA PRO A 33 1.09 -4.69 -13.00
C PRO A 33 1.42 -6.05 -12.39
N VAL A 34 2.50 -6.69 -12.83
CA VAL A 34 2.91 -8.02 -12.38
C VAL A 34 3.41 -7.95 -10.94
N LEU A 35 4.27 -6.97 -10.64
CA LEU A 35 4.77 -6.74 -9.29
C LEU A 35 3.64 -6.37 -8.32
N HIS A 36 2.70 -5.53 -8.77
CA HIS A 36 1.54 -5.12 -7.98
C HIS A 36 0.64 -6.31 -7.63
N HIS A 37 0.30 -7.14 -8.63
CA HIS A 37 -0.49 -8.35 -8.42
C HIS A 37 0.19 -9.30 -7.42
N SER A 38 1.48 -9.57 -7.64
CA SER A 38 2.27 -10.42 -6.74
C SER A 38 2.28 -9.88 -5.31
N HIS A 39 2.41 -8.55 -5.14
CA HIS A 39 2.35 -7.92 -3.82
C HIS A 39 0.99 -8.14 -3.15
N ARG A 40 -0.12 -7.94 -3.88
CA ARG A 40 -1.50 -8.10 -3.37
C ARG A 40 -1.79 -9.52 -2.89
N GLU A 41 -1.20 -10.52 -3.54
CA GLU A 41 -1.32 -11.93 -3.16
C GLU A 41 -0.41 -12.34 -1.99
N GLY A 42 0.32 -11.39 -1.38
CA GLY A 42 1.23 -11.65 -0.27
C GLY A 42 2.68 -11.95 -0.69
N GLY A 43 3.02 -11.74 -1.96
CA GLY A 43 4.36 -11.90 -2.51
C GLY A 43 5.35 -10.78 -2.14
N TYR A 44 4.96 -9.83 -1.28
CA TYR A 44 5.85 -8.75 -0.86
C TYR A 44 7.12 -9.30 -0.21
N ARG A 45 8.27 -8.92 -0.77
CA ARG A 45 9.60 -9.19 -0.19
C ARG A 45 10.31 -7.87 0.09
N SER A 46 10.54 -7.60 1.37
CA SER A 46 11.39 -6.47 1.80
C SER A 46 12.80 -6.63 1.23
N GLN A 47 13.30 -5.59 0.57
CA GLN A 47 14.69 -5.51 0.10
C GLN A 47 15.67 -5.15 1.22
N LYS A 48 15.17 -4.78 2.41
CA LYS A 48 16.02 -4.45 3.56
C LYS A 48 16.66 -5.73 4.12
N PRO A 49 17.95 -5.71 4.49
CA PRO A 49 18.58 -6.81 5.23
C PRO A 49 17.72 -7.20 6.42
N ARG A 50 17.55 -8.50 6.64
CA ARG A 50 16.65 -9.08 7.65
C ARG A 50 17.16 -8.89 9.10
N GLU A 51 18.10 -7.97 9.32
CA GLU A 51 18.84 -7.80 10.56
C GLU A 51 17.99 -7.22 11.69
N HIS A 52 16.88 -6.53 11.37
CA HIS A 52 15.97 -5.99 12.38
C HIS A 52 14.58 -6.58 12.25
N ARG A 53 14.40 -7.77 12.83
CA ARG A 53 13.07 -8.31 13.12
C ARG A 53 12.45 -7.42 14.21
N ALA A 54 11.71 -6.39 13.81
CA ALA A 54 10.99 -5.53 14.74
C ALA A 54 10.15 -6.42 15.68
N ARG A 55 10.46 -6.37 16.98
CA ARG A 55 9.65 -7.04 18.00
C ARG A 55 8.38 -6.22 18.14
N ILE A 56 7.25 -6.78 17.70
CA ILE A 56 5.95 -6.19 17.98
C ILE A 56 5.73 -6.35 19.49
N ILE A 57 5.71 -5.24 20.21
CA ILE A 57 5.42 -5.22 21.65
C ILE A 57 3.94 -4.86 21.78
N GLN A 58 3.14 -5.77 22.34
CA GLN A 58 1.75 -5.48 22.69
C GLN A 58 1.72 -4.69 24.00
N LEU A 59 1.17 -3.48 23.96
CA LEU A 59 0.95 -2.68 25.17
C LEU A 59 -0.28 -3.22 25.93
N PRO A 60 -0.26 -3.20 27.27
CA PRO A 60 -1.43 -3.59 28.07
C PRO A 60 -2.62 -2.67 27.77
N GLN A 61 -3.82 -3.25 27.69
CA GLN A 61 -5.05 -2.48 27.55
C GLN A 61 -5.51 -1.96 28.94
N PRO A 62 -6.08 -0.74 29.00
CA PRO A 62 -6.61 -0.15 30.23
C PRO A 62 -7.83 -0.89 30.78
#